data_AF-A0AAE4V7K4-F1
#
_entry.id   AF-A0AAE4V7K4-F1
#
_cell.length_a   1.000
_cell.length_b   1.000
_cell.length_c   1.000
_cell.angle_alpha   90.00
_cell.angle_beta   90.00
_cell.angle_gamma   90.00
#
_symmetry.space_group_name_H-M   'P 1'
#
loop_
_entity.id
_entity.type
_entity.pdbx_description
1 polymer ?
#
loop_
_entity_poly.entity_id
_entity_poly.type
_entity_poly.pdbx_seq_one_letter_code
_entity_poly.pdbx_strand_id
1 'polypeptide(L)'
;MNSAHAVTPHLGQGANQAIEDAMTLAVVLRDARPGELGTRLRRYESLRMERTGQVRRQARAAGRIYRSTELTPRAQAEQLRAILDSVAINTYDAERIAEDAALAA
;
A
#
# COMPACT_ATOMS: atom_id res chain seq x y z
N MET A 1 0.05 11.14 -5.12
CA MET A 1 -0.99 12.21 -5.14
C MET A 1 -1.56 12.38 -3.72
N ASN A 2 -1.23 13.46 -3.03
CA ASN A 2 -1.85 13.84 -1.74
C ASN A 2 -3.15 14.62 -1.94
N SER A 3 -4.15 14.04 -2.62
CA SER A 3 -5.41 14.77 -2.87
C SER A 3 -6.70 13.98 -2.65
N ALA A 4 -6.67 12.86 -1.92
CA ALA A 4 -7.92 12.20 -1.49
C ALA A 4 -7.97 11.80 -0.01
N HIS A 5 -6.83 11.67 0.69
CA HIS A 5 -6.83 11.05 2.02
C HIS A 5 -5.88 11.77 2.97
N ALA A 6 -6.45 12.62 3.83
CA ALA A 6 -5.83 12.92 5.12
C ALA A 6 -5.81 11.62 5.94
N VAL A 7 -4.72 10.86 5.83
CA VAL A 7 -4.42 9.76 6.74
C VAL A 7 -3.53 10.28 7.86
N THR A 8 -3.96 9.99 9.09
CA THR A 8 -3.35 10.39 10.36
C THR A 8 -1.84 10.08 10.35
N PRO A 9 -0.96 10.99 10.83
CA PRO A 9 0.47 11.03 10.47
C PRO A 9 1.35 9.93 11.09
N HIS A 10 0.77 8.83 11.61
CA HIS A 10 1.52 7.89 12.45
C HIS A 10 2.28 6.80 11.69
N LEU A 11 2.21 6.73 10.36
CA LEU A 11 2.86 5.64 9.61
C LEU A 11 3.62 6.06 8.33
N GLY A 12 3.64 7.34 7.95
CA GLY A 12 4.30 7.79 6.71
C GLY A 12 3.79 7.14 5.41
N GLN A 13 2.68 6.39 5.47
CA GLN A 13 2.24 5.51 4.39
C GLN A 13 1.76 6.27 3.14
N GLY A 14 1.37 7.55 3.25
CA GLY A 14 1.01 8.33 2.07
C GLY A 14 2.16 8.47 1.07
N ALA A 15 3.38 8.70 1.56
CA ALA A 15 4.58 8.80 0.73
C ALA A 15 4.98 7.42 0.17
N ASN A 16 4.95 6.38 1.01
CA ASN A 16 5.29 5.02 0.58
C ASN A 16 4.32 4.51 -0.48
N GLN A 17 3.01 4.76 -0.33
CA GLN A 17 2.02 4.38 -1.33
C GLN A 17 2.22 5.12 -2.65
N ALA A 18 2.61 6.40 -2.62
CA ALA A 18 2.92 7.13 -3.86
C ALA A 18 4.16 6.58 -4.58
N ILE A 19 5.17 6.12 -3.84
CA ILE A 19 6.35 5.47 -4.43
C ILE A 19 5.97 4.10 -5.01
N GLU A 20 5.21 3.29 -4.27
CA GLU A 20 4.68 2.01 -4.75
C GLU A 20 3.83 2.19 -6.03
N ASP A 21 2.96 3.22 -6.08
CA ASP A 21 2.15 3.56 -7.25
C ASP A 21 3.04 3.88 -8.46
N ALA A 22 4.03 4.78 -8.27
CA ALA A 22 4.93 5.20 -9.34
C ALA A 22 5.73 4.03 -9.93
N MET A 23 6.29 3.17 -9.06
CA MET A 23 7.04 1.99 -9.51
C MET A 23 6.14 0.97 -10.20
N THR A 24 4.98 0.64 -9.63
CA THR A 24 4.02 -0.30 -10.24
C THR A 24 3.59 0.19 -11.62
N LEU A 25 3.27 1.49 -11.74
CA LEU A 25 2.85 2.09 -13.00
C LEU A 25 3.97 2.06 -14.05
N ALA A 26 5.21 2.39 -13.64
CA ALA A 26 6.38 2.37 -14.53
C ALA A 26 6.66 0.97 -15.07
N VAL A 27 6.57 -0.06 -14.23
CA VAL A 27 6.76 -1.46 -14.65
C VAL A 27 5.63 -1.92 -15.57
N VAL A 28 4.37 -1.69 -15.17
CA VAL A 28 3.22 -2.16 -15.95
C VAL A 28 3.14 -1.49 -17.33
N LEU A 29 3.53 -0.22 -17.45
CA LEU A 29 3.53 0.50 -18.72
C LEU A 29 4.82 0.34 -19.54
N ARG A 30 5.84 -0.37 -19.02
CA ARG A 30 7.09 -0.61 -19.73
C ARG A 30 6.82 -1.27 -21.09
N ASP A 31 7.26 -0.64 -22.18
CA ASP A 31 7.04 -1.11 -23.56
C ASP A 31 5.56 -1.21 -24.01
N ALA A 32 4.65 -0.51 -23.33
CA ALA A 32 3.24 -0.50 -23.71
C ALA A 32 2.98 0.23 -25.04
N ARG A 33 2.24 -0.41 -25.95
CA ARG A 33 1.73 0.25 -27.16
C ARG A 33 0.45 1.03 -26.86
N PRO A 34 0.09 2.07 -27.62
CA PRO A 34 -1.12 2.86 -27.39
C PRO A 34 -2.41 2.03 -27.26
N GLY A 35 -2.56 0.97 -28.07
CA GLY A 35 -3.71 0.06 -27.99
C GLY A 35 -3.78 -0.82 -26.74
N GLU A 36 -2.67 -0.95 -26.00
CA GLU A 36 -2.56 -1.79 -24.81
C GLU A 36 -2.81 -1.01 -23.51
N LEU A 37 -2.73 0.33 -23.56
CA LEU A 37 -2.79 1.20 -22.38
C LEU A 37 -4.00 0.91 -21.48
N GLY A 38 -5.19 0.75 -22.07
CA GLY A 38 -6.40 0.47 -21.30
C GLY A 38 -6.32 -0.84 -20.51
N THR A 39 -5.78 -1.91 -21.11
CA THR A 39 -5.60 -3.20 -20.43
C THR A 39 -4.52 -3.12 -19.36
N ARG A 40 -3.41 -2.44 -19.65
CA ARG A 40 -2.31 -2.27 -18.70
C ARG A 40 -2.70 -1.42 -17.49
N LEU A 41 -3.45 -0.33 -17.70
CA LEU A 41 -3.96 0.50 -16.60
C LEU A 41 -4.95 -0.24 -15.70
N ARG A 42 -5.81 -1.13 -16.25
CA ARG A 42 -6.67 -2.00 -15.43
C ARG A 42 -5.88 -2.98 -14.57
N ARG A 43 -4.76 -3.50 -15.09
CA ARG A 43 -3.85 -4.36 -14.31
C ARG A 43 -3.19 -3.58 -13.19
N TYR A 44 -2.66 -2.39 -13.47
CA TYR A 44 -2.15 -1.47 -12.46
C TYR A 44 -3.22 -1.21 -11.37
N GLU A 45 -4.44 -0.86 -11.76
CA GLU A 45 -5.54 -0.57 -10.84
C GLU A 45 -5.83 -1.79 -9.93
N SER A 46 -5.91 -2.99 -10.51
CA SER A 46 -6.17 -4.22 -9.74
C SER A 46 -5.09 -4.48 -8.68
N LEU A 47 -3.82 -4.36 -9.04
CA LEU A 47 -2.68 -4.54 -8.13
C LEU A 47 -2.71 -3.52 -6.99
N ARG A 48 -3.00 -2.25 -7.30
CA ARG A 48 -3.00 -1.17 -6.31
C ARG A 48 -4.25 -1.14 -5.45
N MET A 49 -5.41 -1.53 -5.97
CA MET A 49 -6.65 -1.63 -5.17
C MET A 49 -6.52 -2.62 -4.02
N GLU A 50 -5.93 -3.80 -4.28
CA GLU A 50 -5.72 -4.79 -3.23
C GLU A 50 -4.77 -4.25 -2.15
N ARG A 51 -3.60 -3.75 -2.56
CA ARG A 51 -2.57 -3.25 -1.65
C ARG A 51 -3.04 -2.06 -0.82
N THR A 52 -3.60 -1.03 -1.46
CA THR A 52 -4.14 0.15 -0.76
C THR A 52 -5.28 -0.22 0.19
N GLY A 53 -6.10 -1.21 -0.18
CA GLY A 53 -7.14 -1.77 0.66
C GLY A 53 -6.59 -2.36 1.97
N GLN A 54 -5.53 -3.17 1.87
CA GLN A 54 -4.83 -3.75 3.04
C GLN A 54 -4.25 -2.65 3.94
N VAL A 55 -3.47 -1.72 3.37
CA VAL A 55 -2.85 -0.62 4.13
C VAL A 55 -3.90 0.22 4.83
N ARG A 56 -5.02 0.55 4.17
CA ARG A 56 -6.10 1.34 4.74
C ARG A 56 -6.79 0.63 5.92
N ARG A 57 -7.04 -0.67 5.83
CA ARG A 57 -7.63 -1.45 6.94
C ARG A 57 -6.74 -1.42 8.16
N GLN A 58 -5.44 -1.58 7.95
CA GLN A 58 -4.46 -1.66 9.03
C GLN A 58 -4.18 -0.29 9.66
N ALA A 59 -4.13 0.78 8.86
CA ALA A 59 -4.08 2.14 9.38
C ALA A 59 -5.29 2.47 10.27
N ARG A 60 -6.49 2.01 9.90
CA ARG A 60 -7.69 2.17 10.75
C ARG A 60 -7.60 1.39 12.06
N ALA A 61 -7.05 0.17 12.02
CA ALA A 61 -6.83 -0.63 13.23
C ALA A 61 -5.81 0.03 14.17
N ALA A 62 -4.67 0.48 13.64
CA ALA A 62 -3.66 1.22 14.39
C ALA A 62 -4.23 2.49 15.03
N GLY A 63 -5.07 3.24 14.29
CA GLY A 63 -5.74 4.43 14.82
C GLY A 63 -6.69 4.14 15.98
N ARG A 64 -7.33 2.97 16.03
CA ARG A 64 -8.16 2.56 17.19
C ARG A 64 -7.30 2.24 18.42
N ILE A 65 -6.18 1.54 18.23
CA ILE A 65 -5.24 1.22 19.32
C ILE A 65 -4.64 2.49 19.92
N TYR A 66 -4.21 3.43 19.07
CA TYR A 66 -3.62 4.69 19.51
C TYR A 66 -4.58 5.53 20.37
N ARG A 67 -5.88 5.48 20.07
CA ARG A 67 -6.92 6.21 20.82
C ARG A 67 -7.54 5.41 21.96
N SER A 68 -7.11 4.17 22.19
CA SER A 68 -7.68 3.34 23.26
C SER A 68 -7.25 3.89 24.62
N THR A 69 -8.23 4.13 25.49
CA THR A 69 -8.01 4.51 26.89
C THR A 69 -7.94 3.30 27.82
N GLU A 70 -8.20 2.10 27.30
CA GLU A 70 -8.22 0.85 28.07
C GLU A 70 -6.87 0.12 28.06
N LEU A 71 -6.03 0.40 27.06
CA LEU A 71 -4.73 -0.23 26.90
C LEU A 71 -3.64 0.58 27.60
N THR A 72 -2.70 -0.12 28.24
CA THR A 72 -1.46 0.50 28.72
C THR A 72 -0.58 0.93 27.54
N PRO A 73 0.31 1.91 27.71
CA PRO A 73 1.24 2.32 26.65
C PRO A 73 2.07 1.15 26.09
N ARG A 74 2.45 0.19 26.94
CA ARG A 74 3.18 -1.01 26.52
C ARG A 74 2.32 -1.92 25.64
N ALA A 75 1.07 -2.17 26.04
CA ALA A 75 0.14 -3.00 25.26
C ALA A 75 -0.21 -2.34 23.92
N GLN A 76 -0.37 -1.01 23.89
CA GLN A 76 -0.54 -0.27 22.63
C GLN A 76 0.66 -0.46 21.70
N ALA A 77 1.89 -0.31 22.20
CA ALA A 77 3.10 -0.45 21.40
C ALA A 77 3.25 -1.87 20.81
N GLU A 78 2.93 -2.91 21.58
CA GLU A 78 2.98 -4.30 21.14
C GLU A 78 1.98 -4.59 20.02
N GLN A 79 0.73 -4.14 20.17
CA GLN A 79 -0.28 -4.32 19.13
C GLN A 79 0.02 -3.51 17.86
N LEU A 80 0.56 -2.30 18.02
CA LEU A 80 1.00 -1.48 16.87
C LEU A 80 2.15 -2.15 16.12
N ARG A 81 3.10 -2.78 16.83
CA ARG A 81 4.18 -3.56 16.21
C ARG A 81 3.63 -4.71 15.38
N ALA A 82 2.71 -5.48 15.93
CA ALA A 82 2.07 -6.59 15.21
C ALA A 82 1.37 -6.13 13.92
N ILE A 83 0.72 -4.96 13.94
CA ILE A 83 0.12 -4.38 12.73
C ILE A 83 1.18 -4.02 11.70
N LEU A 84 2.27 -3.36 12.11
CA LEU A 84 3.38 -2.99 11.21
C LEU A 84 3.95 -4.22 10.49
N ASP A 85 4.16 -5.31 11.24
CA ASP A 85 4.69 -6.56 10.71
C ASP A 85 3.69 -7.20 9.73
N SER A 86 2.39 -7.18 10.05
CA SER A 86 1.33 -7.74 9.19
C SER A 86 1.15 -7.04 7.83
N VAL A 87 1.53 -5.77 7.73
CA VAL A 87 1.42 -4.98 6.48
C VAL A 87 2.64 -5.19 5.59
N ALA A 88 3.66 -5.91 6.07
CA ALA A 88 4.92 -6.12 5.35
C ALA A 88 5.51 -4.78 4.85
N ILE A 89 5.37 -3.70 5.62
CA ILE A 89 5.77 -2.34 5.17
C ILE A 89 7.23 -2.31 4.70
N ASN A 90 8.10 -3.07 5.36
CA ASN A 90 9.53 -3.12 5.07
C ASN A 90 9.93 -4.23 4.09
N THR A 91 9.00 -5.11 3.71
CA THR A 91 9.30 -6.30 2.90
C THR A 91 8.45 -6.40 1.63
N TYR A 92 7.50 -5.47 1.45
CA TYR A 92 6.69 -5.37 0.24
C TYR A 92 7.52 -4.82 -0.92
N ASP A 93 7.62 -5.61 -1.99
CA ASP A 93 8.37 -5.29 -3.20
C ASP A 93 7.38 -5.02 -4.34
N ALA A 94 7.09 -3.75 -4.58
CA ALA A 94 6.12 -3.32 -5.59
C ALA A 94 6.61 -3.62 -7.02
N GLU A 95 7.93 -3.59 -7.24
CA GLU A 95 8.54 -3.84 -8.54
C GLU A 95 8.40 -5.32 -8.90
N ARG A 96 8.84 -6.24 -8.03
CA ARG A 96 8.73 -7.68 -8.27
C ARG A 96 7.30 -8.12 -8.52
N ILE A 97 6.34 -7.62 -7.74
CA ILE A 97 4.92 -7.95 -7.93
C ILE A 97 4.40 -7.45 -9.29
N ALA A 98 4.83 -6.27 -9.71
CA ALA A 98 4.45 -5.72 -11.00
C ALA A 98 5.12 -6.49 -12.16
N GLU A 99 6.36 -6.95 -12.00
CA GLU A 99 7.08 -7.77 -12.97
C GLU A 99 6.45 -9.15 -13.11
N ASP A 100 6.14 -9.83 -12.01
CA ASP A 100 5.43 -11.12 -12.01
C ASP A 100 4.07 -10.99 -12.72
N ALA A 101 3.34 -9.90 -12.44
CA ALA A 101 2.07 -9.63 -13.09
C ALA A 101 2.24 -9.26 -14.57
N ALA A 102 3.37 -8.69 -14.99
CA ALA A 102 3.66 -8.40 -16.39
C ALA A 102 4.03 -9.67 -17.18
N LEU A 103 4.78 -10.59 -16.56
CA LEU A 103 5.21 -11.87 -17.16
C LEU A 103 4.08 -12.91 -17.28
N ALA A 104 3.03 -12.79 -16.48
CA ALA A 104 1.86 -13.67 -16.53
C ALA A 104 0.83 -13.33 -17.65
N ALA A 105 1.19 -12.49 -18.63
CA ALA A 105 0.38 -12.17 -19.83
C ALA A 105 0.89 -12.89 -21.07
#